data_AF-A0A0W0W214-F1
#
_entry.id   AF-A0A0W0W214-F1
#
_cell.length_a   1.000
_cell.length_b   1.000
_cell.length_c   1.000
_cell.angle_alpha   90.00
_cell.angle_beta   90.00
_cell.angle_gamma   90.00
#
_symmetry.space_group_name_H-M   'P 1'
#
loop_
_entity.id
_entity.type
_entity.pdbx_description
1 polymer ?
#
loop_
_entity_poly.entity_id
_entity_poly.type
_entity_poly.pdbx_seq_one_letter_code
_entity_poly.pdbx_strand_id
1 'polypeptide(L)' 'MDMLDIYSDYLICQNKYATATGLSEMLDGEFAHDKVTRFLRLQDFGSKALWNYVKKSVRE' A
#
# COMPACT_ATOMS: atom_id res chain seq x y z
N MET A 1 3.65 8.28 8.78
CA MET A 1 3.62 7.81 7.38
C MET A 1 2.87 6.50 7.39
N ASP A 2 1.63 6.48 6.90
CA ASP A 2 0.83 5.27 6.92
C ASP A 2 1.34 4.31 5.83
N MET A 3 1.40 3.03 6.16
CA MET A 3 1.90 1.98 5.27
C MET A 3 1.17 1.97 3.92
N LEU A 4 -0.13 2.25 3.97
CA LEU A 4 -1.00 2.28 2.80
C LEU A 4 -0.59 3.41 1.83
N ASP A 5 -0.22 4.57 2.38
CA ASP A 5 0.15 5.73 1.59
C ASP A 5 1.47 5.48 0.85
N ILE A 6 2.50 4.99 1.55
CA ILE A 6 3.79 4.64 0.93
C ILE A 6 3.60 3.57 -0.15
N TYR A 7 2.83 2.53 0.14
CA TYR A 7 2.59 1.46 -0.82
C TYR A 7 1.80 1.96 -2.03
N SER A 8 0.84 2.85 -1.83
CA SER A 8 0.06 3.45 -2.92
C SER A 8 0.92 4.37 -3.79
N ASP A 9 1.75 5.21 -3.18
CA ASP A 9 2.71 6.07 -3.91
C ASP A 9 3.71 5.23 -4.69
N TYR A 10 4.21 4.14 -4.10
CA TYR A 10 5.08 3.20 -4.81
C TYR A 10 4.39 2.58 -6.02
N LEU A 11 3.14 2.14 -5.88
CA LEU A 11 2.36 1.59 -6.99
C LEU A 11 2.09 2.61 -8.10
N ILE A 12 1.89 3.89 -7.74
CA ILE A 12 1.67 4.98 -8.69
C ILE A 12 2.98 5.33 -9.41
N CYS A 13 4.10 5.38 -8.68
CA CYS A 13 5.41 5.73 -9.23
C CYS A 13 6.03 4.59 -10.04
N GLN A 14 5.75 3.32 -9.71
CA GLN A 14 6.26 2.19 -10.49
C GLN A 14 5.47 1.97 -11.77
N ASN A 15 6.15 2.16 -12.90
CA ASN A 15 5.61 1.86 -14.23
C ASN A 15 5.88 0.42 -14.68
N LYS A 16 6.50 -0.41 -13.82
CA LYS A 16 6.90 -1.80 -14.12
C LYS A 16 6.24 -2.77 -13.14
N TYR A 17 6.74 -4.01 -13.09
CA TYR A 17 6.25 -5.06 -12.20
C TYR A 17 6.44 -4.66 -10.73
N ALA A 18 5.37 -4.19 -10.09
CA ALA A 18 5.41 -3.77 -8.70
C ALA A 18 5.37 -5.00 -7.77
N THR A 19 6.37 -5.11 -6.89
CA THR A 19 6.45 -6.19 -5.90
C THR A 19 6.72 -5.63 -4.50
N ALA A 20 6.22 -6.30 -3.47
CA ALA A 20 6.48 -5.92 -2.08
C ALA A 20 7.98 -5.96 -1.75
N THR A 21 8.73 -6.90 -2.35
CA THR A 21 10.18 -7.01 -2.21
C THR A 21 10.90 -5.83 -2.84
N GLY A 22 10.50 -5.43 -4.05
CA GLY A 22 11.09 -4.27 -4.74
C GLY A 22 10.84 -2.94 -4.02
N LEU A 23 9.72 -2.80 -3.32
CA LEU A 23 9.50 -1.66 -2.42
C LEU A 23 10.44 -1.70 -1.20
N SER A 24 10.59 -2.87 -0.58
CA SER A 24 11.49 -3.03 0.58
C SER A 24 12.94 -2.74 0.23
N GLU A 25 13.39 -3.13 -0.96
CA GLU A 25 14.73 -2.80 -1.47
C GLU A 25 14.86 -1.29 -1.76
N MET A 26 13.84 -0.64 -2.31
CA MET A 26 13.85 0.81 -2.58
C MET A 26 13.90 1.66 -1.30
N LEU A 27 13.40 1.12 -0.18
CA LEU A 27 13.42 1.78 1.12
C LEU A 27 14.58 1.30 2.01
N ASP A 28 15.65 0.70 1.44
CA ASP A 28 16.81 0.18 2.17
C ASP A 28 16.44 -0.74 3.36
N GLY A 29 15.31 -1.46 3.25
CA GLY A 29 14.81 -2.33 4.31
C GLY A 29 14.13 -1.61 5.49
N GLU A 30 13.95 -0.29 5.47
CA GLU A 30 13.14 0.43 6.47
C GLU A 30 11.70 -0.12 6.54
N PHE A 31 11.19 -0.59 5.40
CA PHE A 31 9.87 -1.17 5.30
C PHE A 31 9.93 -2.65 4.95
N ALA A 32 9.66 -3.52 5.92
CA ALA A 32 9.66 -4.96 5.71
C ALA A 32 8.56 -5.37 4.71
N HIS A 33 8.95 -5.99 3.59
CA HIS A 33 8.04 -6.53 2.57
C HIS A 33 6.96 -7.46 3.17
N ASP A 34 7.30 -8.21 4.22
CA ASP A 34 6.37 -9.09 4.94
C ASP A 34 5.18 -8.34 5.56
N LYS A 35 5.35 -7.06 5.92
CA LYS A 35 4.22 -6.24 6.38
C LYS A 35 3.20 -6.06 5.27
N VAL A 36 3.63 -5.77 4.05
CA VAL A 36 2.76 -5.59 2.86
C VAL A 36 1.99 -6.86 2.56
N THR A 37 2.68 -7.99 2.50
CA THR A 37 2.03 -9.29 2.25
C THR A 37 1.06 -9.65 3.37
N ARG A 38 1.43 -9.45 4.64
CA ARG A 38 0.54 -9.72 5.78
C ARG A 38 -0.68 -8.80 5.78
N PHE A 39 -0.48 -7.52 5.44
CA PHE A 39 -1.54 -6.54 5.33
C PHE A 39 -2.54 -6.95 4.25
N LEU A 40 -2.08 -7.20 3.02
CA LEU A 40 -2.92 -7.62 1.89
C LEU A 40 -3.64 -8.94 2.15
N ARG A 41 -3.11 -9.80 3.03
CA ARG A 41 -3.72 -11.07 3.42
C ARG A 41 -4.79 -10.95 4.50
N LEU A 42 -4.82 -9.86 5.28
CA LEU A 42 -5.74 -9.71 6.41
C LEU A 42 -7.20 -9.55 5.98
N GLN A 43 -7.45 -8.95 4.81
CA GLN A 43 -8.79 -8.75 4.28
C GLN A 43 -8.77 -8.59 2.76
N ASP A 44 -9.93 -8.84 2.14
CA ASP A 44 -10.16 -8.42 0.76
C ASP A 44 -10.38 -6.90 0.74
N PHE A 45 -9.35 -6.15 0.35
CA PHE A 45 -9.38 -4.69 0.16
C PHE A 45 -10.11 -4.31 -1.13
N GLY A 46 -11.37 -4.76 -1.26
CA GLY A 46 -12.22 -4.45 -2.41
C GLY A 46 -12.79 -3.02 -2.38
N SER A 47 -13.54 -2.67 -3.42
CA SER A 47 -14.05 -1.30 -3.64
C SER A 47 -14.86 -0.73 -2.46
N LYS A 48 -15.57 -1.58 -1.72
CA LYS A 48 -16.35 -1.16 -0.54
C LYS A 48 -15.45 -0.73 0.63
N ALA A 49 -14.36 -1.45 0.88
CA ALA A 49 -13.40 -1.11 1.92
C ALA A 49 -12.67 0.20 1.58
N LEU A 50 -12.25 0.33 0.32
CA LEU A 50 -11.61 1.54 -0.20
C LEU A 50 -12.54 2.77 -0.10
N TRP A 51 -13.82 2.62 -0.45
CA TRP A 51 -14.80 3.70 -0.33
C TRP A 51 -14.94 4.19 1.12
N ASN A 52 -15.01 3.28 2.10
CA ASN A 52 -15.10 3.66 3.50
C ASN A 52 -13.85 4.42 3.99
N TYR A 53 -12.67 4.06 3.47
CA TYR A 53 -11.42 4.77 3.77
C TYR A 53 -11.40 6.19 3.18
N VAL A 54 -11.65 6.32 1.88
CA VAL A 54 -11.55 7.61 1.15
C VAL A 54 -12.71 8.56 1.46
N LYS A 55 -13.88 8.04 1.86
CA LYS A 55 -15.08 8.85 2.14
C LYS A 55 -14.86 9.94 3.18
N LYS A 56 -13.96 9.73 4.15
CA LYS A 56 -13.63 10.75 5.15
C LYS A 56 -12.88 11.91 4.50
N SER A 57 -11.81 11.62 3.76
CA SER A 57 -10.98 12.63 3.09
C SER A 57 -11.72 13.44 2.02
N VAL A 58 -12.70 12.84 1.33
CA VAL A 58 -13.51 13.54 0.30
C VAL A 58 -14.55 14.49 0.89
N ARG A 59 -14.88 14.34 2.18
CA ARG A 59 -15.89 15.17 2.87
C ARG A 59 -15.29 16.33 3.65
N GLU A 60 -13.96 16.44 3.67
CA GLU A 60 -13.20 17.58 4.18
C GLU A 60 -13.04 18.63 3.07
#